data_AF-A0A4R8FZV9-F1
#
_entry.id   AF-A0A4R8FZV9-F1
#
_cell.length_a   1.000
_cell.length_b   1.000
_cell.length_c   1.000
_cell.angle_alpha   90.00
_cell.angle_beta   90.00
_cell.angle_gamma   90.00
#
_symmetry.space_group_name_H-M   'P 1'
#
loop_
_entity.id
_entity.type
_entity.pdbx_description
1 polymer ?
#
loop_
_entity_poly.entity_id
_entity_poly.type
_entity_poly.pdbx_seq_one_letter_code
_entity_poly.pdbx_strand_id
1 'polypeptide(L)'
;MNEPSNPTAGHEQSDVPARVPVLFMAFMAGFIPLCLLALWILMASVWEEVPYPPNPFAGEPVPANIPEVPQLQASPKTDLAVFNQEVSEQLHGLGWIDRESGRVHMPIERAMQLLVQRGLPEQGTHADQGVDLVESPVGKGVEASSQTRVNVPAARAVAEPGVIVDPRVGQEAGNE
;
A
#
# COMPACT_ATOMS: atom_id res chain seq x y z
N MET A 1 -30.42 72.85 -52.54
CA MET A 1 -29.67 72.17 -51.46
C MET A 1 -29.82 72.98 -50.20
N ASN A 2 -30.35 72.40 -49.12
CA ASN A 2 -29.84 72.43 -47.74
C ASN A 2 -30.89 71.76 -46.83
N GLU A 3 -30.45 70.75 -46.08
CA GLU A 3 -31.20 69.68 -45.41
C GLU A 3 -32.19 70.11 -44.30
N PRO A 4 -33.25 69.29 -44.05
CA PRO A 4 -34.06 69.42 -42.85
C PRO A 4 -33.32 68.86 -41.62
N SER A 5 -32.93 69.73 -40.68
CA SER A 5 -32.38 69.32 -39.39
C SER A 5 -33.49 68.78 -38.48
N ASN A 6 -33.31 67.53 -38.03
CA ASN A 6 -34.25 66.82 -37.15
C ASN A 6 -34.50 67.57 -35.82
N PRO A 7 -35.74 67.96 -35.48
CA PRO A 7 -36.07 68.63 -34.22
C PRO A 7 -36.28 67.67 -33.04
N THR A 8 -35.72 66.45 -33.08
CA THR A 8 -35.95 65.45 -32.02
C THR A 8 -34.66 64.70 -31.67
N ALA A 9 -33.62 65.45 -31.30
CA ALA A 9 -32.60 64.96 -30.40
C ALA A 9 -32.92 65.46 -28.98
N GLY A 10 -34.09 65.06 -28.47
CA GLY A 10 -34.49 65.36 -27.10
C GLY A 10 -33.48 64.78 -26.13
N HIS A 11 -32.68 65.64 -25.51
CA HIS A 11 -31.85 65.24 -24.37
C HIS A 11 -32.78 65.02 -23.18
N GLU A 12 -32.74 63.82 -22.62
CA GLU A 12 -33.51 63.46 -21.42
C GLU A 12 -32.95 64.22 -20.21
N GLN A 13 -33.63 65.31 -19.83
CA GLN A 13 -33.30 66.19 -18.70
C GLN A 13 -33.75 65.60 -17.35
N SER A 14 -33.73 64.28 -17.19
CA SER A 14 -33.95 63.68 -15.89
C SER A 14 -32.60 63.53 -15.20
N ASP A 15 -32.13 64.60 -14.58
CA ASP A 15 -30.95 64.57 -13.72
C ASP A 15 -31.14 63.51 -12.63
N VAL A 16 -30.16 62.62 -12.47
CA VAL A 16 -30.19 61.65 -11.37
C VAL A 16 -30.10 62.45 -10.06
N PRO A 17 -31.09 62.35 -9.16
CA PRO A 17 -31.04 63.11 -7.92
C PRO A 17 -29.81 62.70 -7.13
N ALA A 18 -29.00 63.67 -6.69
CA ALA A 18 -27.71 63.47 -6.01
C ALA A 18 -27.78 62.54 -4.77
N ARG A 19 -28.98 62.32 -4.23
CA ARG A 19 -29.25 61.36 -3.16
C ARG A 19 -28.94 59.92 -3.56
N VAL A 20 -29.15 59.54 -4.81
CA VAL A 20 -28.94 58.17 -5.32
C VAL A 20 -27.46 57.77 -5.27
N PRO A 21 -26.51 58.53 -5.86
CA PRO A 21 -25.09 58.18 -5.77
C PRO A 21 -24.54 58.28 -4.34
N VAL A 22 -25.04 59.21 -3.52
CA VAL A 22 -24.63 59.31 -2.10
C VAL A 22 -25.10 58.10 -1.29
N LEU A 23 -26.35 57.66 -1.47
CA LEU A 23 -26.87 56.44 -0.85
C LEU A 23 -26.11 55.20 -1.34
N PHE A 24 -25.78 55.13 -2.63
CA PHE A 24 -25.00 54.05 -3.21
C PHE A 24 -23.57 53.98 -2.62
N MET A 25 -22.91 55.13 -2.46
CA MET A 25 -21.59 55.23 -1.81
C MET A 25 -21.67 54.82 -0.34
N ALA A 26 -22.70 55.26 0.39
CA ALA A 26 -22.92 54.85 1.78
C ALA A 26 -23.19 53.34 1.90
N PHE A 27 -23.98 52.79 0.98
CA PHE A 27 -24.23 51.34 0.89
C PHE A 27 -22.93 50.57 0.63
N MET A 28 -22.12 50.98 -0.35
CA MET A 28 -20.83 50.34 -0.62
C MET A 28 -19.87 50.43 0.57
N ALA A 29 -19.80 51.59 1.22
CA ALA A 29 -18.97 51.81 2.39
C ALA A 29 -19.36 50.90 3.57
N GLY A 30 -20.63 50.48 3.68
CA GLY A 30 -21.09 49.51 4.68
C GLY A 30 -21.01 48.05 4.21
N PHE A 31 -21.27 47.79 2.94
CA PHE A 31 -21.31 46.45 2.37
C PHE A 31 -19.92 45.82 2.28
N ILE A 32 -18.90 46.61 1.89
CA ILE A 32 -17.52 46.14 1.81
C ILE A 32 -17.02 45.61 3.17
N PRO A 33 -17.06 46.37 4.28
CA PRO A 33 -16.62 45.86 5.58
C PRO A 33 -17.52 44.73 6.09
N LEU A 34 -18.81 44.71 5.75
CA LEU A 34 -19.68 43.58 6.08
C LEU A 34 -19.22 42.28 5.40
N CYS A 35 -18.87 42.34 4.10
CA CYS A 35 -18.32 41.19 3.39
C CYS A 35 -16.97 40.76 3.95
N LEU A 36 -16.09 41.72 4.29
CA LEU A 36 -14.80 41.41 4.91
C LEU A 36 -14.98 40.76 6.28
N LEU A 37 -15.93 41.24 7.10
CA LEU A 37 -16.26 40.66 8.39
C LEU A 37 -16.83 39.24 8.24
N ALA A 38 -17.73 39.03 7.30
CA ALA A 38 -18.28 37.71 7.00
C ALA A 38 -17.20 36.73 6.54
N LEU A 39 -16.29 37.16 5.66
CA LEU A 39 -15.15 36.37 5.22
C LEU A 39 -14.18 36.09 6.37
N TRP A 40 -13.94 37.07 7.24
CA TRP A 40 -13.10 36.89 8.42
C TRP A 40 -13.70 35.87 9.40
N ILE A 41 -15.01 35.93 9.67
CA ILE A 41 -15.72 34.94 10.48
C ILE A 41 -15.66 33.55 9.84
N LEU A 42 -15.89 33.46 8.53
CA LEU A 42 -15.78 32.19 7.80
C LEU A 42 -14.38 31.60 7.94
N MET A 43 -13.34 32.41 7.71
CA MET A 43 -11.97 31.98 7.94
C MET A 43 -11.80 31.50 9.37
N ALA A 44 -12.12 32.31 10.38
CA ALA A 44 -11.98 31.92 11.78
C ALA A 44 -12.66 30.58 12.11
N SER A 45 -13.82 30.28 11.51
CA SER A 45 -14.51 28.99 11.67
C SER A 45 -13.87 27.82 10.93
N VAL A 46 -13.18 28.05 9.81
CA VAL A 46 -12.56 27.01 8.98
C VAL A 46 -11.17 26.63 9.51
N TRP A 47 -10.46 27.56 10.14
CA TRP A 47 -9.16 27.32 10.77
C TRP A 47 -9.26 26.73 12.17
N GLU A 48 -10.48 26.46 12.67
CA GLU A 48 -10.67 25.70 13.89
C GLU A 48 -10.29 24.24 13.58
N GLU A 49 -9.09 23.86 14.01
CA GLU A 49 -8.51 22.55 13.76
C GLU A 49 -9.51 21.47 14.19
N VAL A 50 -10.11 20.78 13.21
CA VAL A 50 -10.85 19.55 13.49
C VAL A 50 -9.89 18.65 14.25
N PRO A 51 -10.23 18.21 15.48
CA PRO A 51 -9.36 17.34 16.25
C PRO A 51 -8.99 16.16 15.38
N TYR A 52 -7.71 16.05 15.02
CA TYR A 52 -7.26 14.94 14.21
C TYR A 52 -7.66 13.66 14.94
N PRO A 53 -8.39 12.74 14.29
CA PRO A 53 -8.66 11.46 14.91
C PRO A 53 -7.32 10.84 15.31
N PRO A 54 -7.20 10.22 16.50
CA PRO A 54 -5.96 9.62 16.95
C PRO A 54 -5.40 8.75 15.83
N ASN A 55 -4.23 9.09 15.30
CA ASN A 55 -3.62 8.32 14.23
C ASN A 55 -3.37 6.90 14.79
N PRO A 56 -3.94 5.84 14.19
CA PRO A 56 -3.73 4.47 14.65
C PRO A 56 -2.27 4.02 14.52
N PHE A 57 -1.45 4.76 13.78
CA PHE A 57 0.00 4.59 13.63
C PHE A 57 0.81 5.68 14.34
N ALA A 58 0.17 6.60 15.08
CA ALA A 58 0.88 7.38 16.09
C ALA A 58 1.14 6.44 17.26
N GLY A 59 2.10 5.53 17.06
CA GLY A 59 2.72 4.82 18.15
C GLY A 59 3.28 5.82 19.17
N GLU A 60 3.65 5.29 20.33
CA GLU A 60 4.40 6.05 21.33
C GLU A 60 5.54 6.84 20.67
N PRO A 61 5.83 8.06 21.13
CA PRO A 61 6.91 8.86 20.58
C PRO A 61 8.17 8.01 20.49
N VAL A 62 8.57 7.74 19.25
CA VAL A 62 9.77 6.97 18.89
C VAL A 62 10.91 7.60 19.68
N PRO A 63 11.54 6.89 20.66
CA PRO A 63 12.62 7.47 21.44
C PRO A 63 13.69 7.99 20.49
N ALA A 64 14.23 9.18 20.78
CA ALA A 64 15.20 9.91 19.93
C ALA A 64 16.52 9.16 19.64
N ASN A 65 16.65 7.91 20.11
CA ASN A 65 17.77 7.01 19.85
C ASN A 65 17.52 6.04 18.68
N ILE A 66 16.36 6.11 18.02
CA ILE A 66 16.14 5.34 16.80
C ILE A 66 16.77 6.15 15.66
N PRO A 67 17.75 5.61 14.93
CA PRO A 67 18.39 6.34 13.85
C PRO A 67 17.31 6.85 12.88
N GLU A 68 17.24 8.17 12.71
CA GLU A 68 16.17 8.88 12.00
C GLU A 68 16.07 8.52 10.51
N VAL A 69 17.05 7.78 10.00
CA VAL A 69 17.14 7.34 8.61
C VAL A 69 17.45 5.85 8.54
N PRO A 70 16.78 5.10 7.64
CA PRO A 70 17.19 3.74 7.31
C PRO A 70 18.68 3.71 6.96
N GLN A 71 19.47 2.97 7.73
CA GLN A 71 20.91 2.86 7.49
C GLN A 71 21.16 1.99 6.26
N LEU A 72 22.07 2.44 5.38
CA LEU A 72 22.50 1.64 4.24
C LEU A 72 23.37 0.48 4.73
N GLN A 73 23.02 -0.75 4.34
CA GLN A 73 23.83 -1.93 4.60
C GLN A 73 25.21 -1.77 3.94
N ALA A 74 26.28 -1.93 4.73
CA ALA A 74 27.65 -1.64 4.28
C ALA A 74 28.15 -2.62 3.18
N SER A 75 27.79 -3.91 3.28
CA SER A 75 28.29 -4.98 2.41
C SER A 75 27.23 -5.99 2.01
N PRO A 76 26.17 -5.59 1.28
CA PRO A 76 25.03 -6.46 0.97
C PRO A 76 25.41 -7.78 0.27
N LYS A 77 26.46 -7.79 -0.57
CA LYS A 77 26.92 -9.00 -1.27
C LYS A 77 27.55 -10.03 -0.34
N THR A 78 28.38 -9.57 0.60
CA THR A 78 29.05 -10.44 1.56
C THR A 78 28.03 -11.02 2.52
N ASP A 79 27.16 -10.16 3.04
CA ASP A 79 26.13 -10.54 4.01
C ASP A 79 25.16 -11.56 3.41
N LEU A 80 24.78 -11.38 2.14
CA LEU A 80 23.97 -12.35 1.40
C LEU A 80 24.69 -13.68 1.18
N ALA A 81 26.00 -13.67 0.90
CA ALA A 81 26.77 -14.90 0.74
C ALA A 81 26.86 -15.69 2.04
N VAL A 82 27.09 -15.01 3.17
CA VAL A 82 27.10 -15.62 4.51
C VAL A 82 25.73 -16.19 4.85
N PHE A 83 24.66 -15.42 4.62
CA PHE A 83 23.30 -15.88 4.84
C PHE A 83 22.96 -17.12 4.02
N ASN A 84 23.30 -17.12 2.72
CA ASN A 84 23.06 -18.28 1.86
C ASN A 84 23.83 -19.52 2.31
N GLN A 85 25.07 -19.34 2.79
CA GLN A 85 25.85 -20.44 3.35
C GLN A 85 25.18 -21.03 4.59
N GLU A 86 24.77 -20.19 5.53
CA GLU A 86 24.09 -20.63 6.76
C GLU A 86 22.80 -21.38 6.44
N VAL A 87 21.98 -20.84 5.53
CA VAL A 87 20.75 -21.50 5.08
C VAL A 87 21.06 -22.84 4.41
N SER A 88 22.08 -22.91 3.57
CA SER A 88 22.47 -24.16 2.90
C SER A 88 22.93 -25.22 3.89
N GLU A 89 23.67 -24.85 4.94
CA GLU A 89 24.11 -25.77 5.98
C GLU A 89 22.92 -26.32 6.78
N GLN A 90 21.95 -25.46 7.11
CA GLN A 90 20.71 -25.90 7.76
C GLN A 90 19.92 -26.84 6.85
N LEU A 91 19.69 -26.48 5.60
CA LEU A 91 18.82 -27.22 4.66
C LEU A 91 19.33 -28.64 4.38
N HIS A 92 20.66 -28.83 4.31
CA HIS A 92 21.28 -30.12 4.03
C HIS A 92 21.71 -30.89 5.29
N GLY A 93 21.62 -30.26 6.47
CA GLY A 93 22.05 -30.82 7.74
C GLY A 93 20.95 -31.56 8.51
N LEU A 94 21.34 -32.56 9.28
CA LEU A 94 20.49 -33.11 10.34
C LEU A 94 20.73 -32.31 11.63
N GLY A 95 19.65 -31.90 12.28
CA GLY A 95 19.73 -31.08 13.49
C GLY A 95 18.59 -31.37 14.46
N TRP A 96 18.70 -30.83 15.67
CA TRP A 96 17.60 -30.85 16.64
C TRP A 96 16.86 -29.52 16.57
N ILE A 97 15.53 -29.56 16.45
CA ILE A 97 14.68 -28.39 16.60
C ILE A 97 14.31 -28.25 18.08
N ASP A 98 13.91 -29.35 18.71
CA ASP A 98 13.57 -29.43 20.12
C ASP A 98 13.87 -30.84 20.63
N ARG A 99 14.86 -30.92 21.52
CA ARG A 99 15.34 -32.20 22.07
C ARG A 99 14.36 -32.80 23.08
N GLU A 100 13.61 -31.98 23.80
CA GLU A 100 12.70 -32.45 24.84
C GLU A 100 11.45 -33.10 24.24
N SER A 101 10.94 -32.53 23.14
CA SER A 101 9.83 -33.10 22.38
C SER A 101 10.26 -34.10 21.30
N GLY A 102 11.57 -34.38 21.16
CA GLY A 102 12.08 -35.33 20.18
C GLY A 102 11.99 -34.86 18.72
N ARG A 103 11.85 -33.56 18.46
CA ARG A 103 11.71 -32.98 17.12
C ARG A 103 13.07 -32.69 16.49
N VAL A 104 13.30 -33.29 15.32
CA VAL A 104 14.54 -33.12 14.54
C VAL A 104 14.28 -32.38 13.23
N HIS A 105 15.26 -31.59 12.82
CA HIS A 105 15.37 -31.08 11.45
C HIS A 105 15.93 -32.20 10.56
N MET A 106 15.28 -32.44 9.42
CA MET A 106 15.70 -33.44 8.44
C MET A 106 15.89 -32.78 7.06
N PRO A 107 16.98 -33.10 6.34
CA PRO A 107 17.17 -32.63 4.97
C PRO A 107 15.98 -33.01 4.07
N ILE A 108 15.54 -32.05 3.25
CA ILE A 108 14.31 -32.19 2.46
C ILE A 108 14.43 -33.35 1.47
N GLU A 109 15.60 -33.56 0.88
CA GLU A 109 15.88 -34.68 -0.04
C GLU A 109 15.63 -36.02 0.65
N ARG A 110 16.05 -36.14 1.91
CA ARG A 110 15.85 -37.36 2.68
C ARG A 110 14.39 -37.53 3.08
N ALA A 111 13.73 -36.45 3.50
CA ALA A 111 12.30 -36.47 3.81
C ALA A 111 11.48 -36.92 2.60
N MET A 112 11.77 -36.40 1.41
CA MET A 112 11.12 -36.80 0.15
C MET A 112 11.33 -38.29 -0.16
N GLN A 113 12.56 -38.79 -0.08
CA GLN A 113 12.84 -40.21 -0.29
C GLN A 113 12.06 -41.10 0.67
N LEU A 114 12.03 -40.71 1.95
CA LEU A 114 11.32 -41.43 3.00
C LEU A 114 9.80 -41.40 2.78
N LEU A 115 9.27 -40.29 2.28
CA LEU A 115 7.85 -40.15 1.96
C LEU A 115 7.45 -40.99 0.75
N VAL A 116 8.28 -41.03 -0.30
CA VAL A 116 8.07 -41.91 -1.46
C VAL A 116 8.13 -43.39 -1.06
N GLN A 117 9.07 -43.77 -0.18
CA GLN A 117 9.21 -45.15 0.28
C GLN A 117 8.06 -45.60 1.19
N ARG A 118 7.55 -44.72 2.05
CA ARG A 118 6.48 -45.06 3.02
C ARG A 118 5.08 -44.81 2.49
N GLY A 119 4.94 -44.07 1.40
CA GLY A 119 3.66 -43.54 0.95
C GLY A 119 3.23 -42.31 1.75
N LEU A 120 2.23 -41.60 1.23
CA LEU A 120 1.62 -40.47 1.94
C LEU A 120 0.84 -41.00 3.16
N PRO A 121 0.94 -40.36 4.32
CA PRO A 121 0.13 -40.74 5.47
C PRO A 121 -1.35 -40.55 5.16
N GLU A 122 -2.17 -41.53 5.52
CA GLU A 122 -3.62 -41.44 5.41
C GLU A 122 -4.08 -40.27 6.28
N GLN A 123 -4.83 -39.32 5.68
CA GLN A 123 -5.33 -38.12 6.36
C GLN A 123 -6.24 -38.54 7.53
N GLY A 124 -5.65 -38.74 8.71
CA GLY A 124 -6.36 -39.20 9.91
C GLY A 124 -5.48 -39.57 11.10
N THR A 125 -4.20 -39.90 10.89
CA THR A 125 -3.36 -40.44 11.99
C THR A 125 -2.48 -39.40 12.71
N HIS A 126 -2.48 -38.14 12.28
CA HIS A 126 -1.62 -37.07 12.87
C HIS A 126 -2.36 -35.79 13.27
N ALA A 127 -3.67 -35.88 13.59
CA ALA A 127 -4.42 -34.73 14.13
C ALA A 127 -4.17 -34.48 15.63
N ASP A 128 -3.43 -35.35 16.32
CA ASP A 128 -3.18 -35.25 17.78
C ASP A 128 -1.75 -34.80 18.15
N GLN A 129 -0.88 -34.58 17.15
CA GLN A 129 0.42 -33.96 17.40
C GLN A 129 0.32 -32.50 16.96
N GLY A 130 -0.17 -31.67 17.88
CA GLY A 130 -0.35 -30.24 17.70
C GLY A 130 0.87 -29.61 17.03
N VAL A 131 0.74 -29.37 15.72
CA VAL A 131 1.41 -28.25 15.09
C VAL A 131 0.75 -27.02 15.67
N ASP A 132 1.23 -26.63 16.85
CA ASP A 132 1.03 -25.28 17.35
C ASP A 132 1.77 -24.39 16.35
N LEU A 133 1.02 -23.95 15.33
CA LEU A 133 1.40 -22.86 14.46
C LEU A 133 1.47 -21.64 15.39
N VAL A 134 2.59 -21.54 16.13
CA VAL A 134 2.87 -20.39 16.98
C VAL A 134 2.66 -19.19 16.09
N GLU A 135 1.58 -18.49 16.39
CA GLU A 135 1.10 -17.32 15.69
C GLU A 135 2.28 -16.36 15.63
N SER A 136 2.80 -16.11 14.42
CA SER A 136 3.87 -15.14 14.23
C SER A 136 3.41 -13.83 14.89
N PRO A 137 4.20 -13.17 15.75
CA PRO A 137 3.75 -12.02 16.54
C PRO A 137 3.62 -10.74 15.70
N VAL A 138 3.10 -10.85 14.48
CA VAL A 138 2.77 -9.73 13.60
C VAL A 138 1.25 -9.56 13.62
N GLY A 139 0.82 -8.69 14.53
CA GLY A 139 -0.33 -7.80 14.38
C GLY A 139 -1.68 -8.46 14.10
N LYS A 140 -2.53 -8.50 15.12
CA LYS A 140 -3.99 -8.64 15.01
C LYS A 140 -4.56 -7.66 13.97
N GLY A 141 -4.72 -8.14 12.75
CA GLY A 141 -5.50 -7.49 11.69
C GLY A 141 -6.92 -8.05 11.73
N VAL A 142 -7.84 -7.16 12.09
CA VAL A 142 -9.29 -7.34 12.23
C VAL A 142 -9.91 -8.32 11.23
N GLU A 143 -10.75 -9.20 11.78
CA GLU A 143 -11.68 -10.10 11.09
C GLU A 143 -12.43 -9.41 9.94
N ALA A 144 -12.36 -9.97 8.74
CA ALA A 144 -13.37 -9.75 7.72
C ALA A 144 -13.54 -11.02 6.88
N SER A 145 -14.71 -11.61 7.07
CA SER A 145 -15.25 -12.79 6.43
C SER A 145 -15.20 -12.70 4.90
N SER A 146 -14.79 -13.78 4.23
CA SER A 146 -15.27 -14.17 2.89
C SER A 146 -14.79 -15.58 2.57
N GLN A 147 -15.60 -16.57 2.96
CA GLN A 147 -15.49 -17.91 2.40
C GLN A 147 -15.85 -17.85 0.91
N THR A 148 -14.85 -17.81 0.04
CA THR A 148 -15.01 -18.18 -1.37
C THR A 148 -14.36 -19.54 -1.57
N ARG A 149 -15.15 -20.60 -1.36
CA ARG A 149 -14.77 -21.97 -1.70
C ARG A 149 -14.70 -22.08 -3.23
N VAL A 150 -13.52 -21.95 -3.83
CA VAL A 150 -13.31 -22.29 -5.24
C VAL A 150 -13.25 -23.81 -5.36
N ASN A 151 -14.37 -24.39 -5.75
CA ASN A 151 -14.48 -25.81 -6.09
C ASN A 151 -13.94 -26.01 -7.52
N VAL A 152 -12.75 -26.60 -7.68
CA VAL A 152 -12.25 -27.00 -8.99
C VAL A 152 -12.60 -28.47 -9.20
N PRO A 153 -13.53 -28.81 -10.12
CA PRO A 153 -13.84 -30.20 -10.40
C PRO A 153 -12.67 -30.87 -11.11
N ALA A 154 -12.39 -32.11 -10.69
CA ALA A 154 -11.42 -32.99 -11.29
C ALA A 154 -11.76 -33.27 -12.77
N ALA A 155 -10.96 -32.73 -13.69
CA ALA A 155 -10.98 -33.10 -15.09
C ALA A 155 -9.55 -33.38 -15.59
N ARG A 156 -9.22 -34.67 -15.53
CA ARG A 156 -8.35 -35.47 -16.41
C ARG A 156 -7.81 -34.78 -17.68
N ALA A 157 -6.49 -34.61 -17.76
CA ALA A 157 -5.65 -34.65 -18.98
C ALA A 157 -4.17 -34.66 -18.52
N VAL A 158 -3.52 -35.81 -18.32
CA VAL A 158 -2.67 -36.51 -19.32
C VAL A 158 -2.22 -35.65 -20.50
N ALA A 159 -0.99 -35.14 -20.45
CA ALA A 159 -0.07 -34.92 -21.57
C ALA A 159 1.35 -34.64 -21.04
N GLU A 160 2.36 -34.95 -21.85
CA GLU A 160 3.75 -35.33 -21.54
C GLU A 160 4.72 -34.19 -21.12
N PRO A 161 5.89 -34.51 -20.52
CA PRO A 161 6.88 -33.52 -20.11
C PRO A 161 7.65 -32.93 -21.30
N GLY A 162 7.41 -31.65 -21.57
CA GLY A 162 8.22 -30.85 -22.49
C GLY A 162 9.59 -30.51 -21.89
N VAL A 163 10.62 -31.05 -22.52
CA VAL A 163 12.04 -30.74 -22.32
C VAL A 163 12.28 -29.23 -22.50
N ILE A 164 12.87 -28.57 -21.50
CA ILE A 164 13.43 -27.23 -21.64
C ILE A 164 14.85 -27.37 -22.19
N VAL A 165 15.05 -26.97 -23.45
CA VAL A 165 16.36 -26.90 -24.10
C VAL A 165 16.92 -25.49 -23.85
N ASP A 166 18.10 -25.41 -23.21
CA ASP A 166 18.83 -24.17 -22.95
C ASP A 166 19.40 -23.58 -24.27
N PRO A 167 19.09 -22.32 -24.65
CA PRO A 167 19.53 -21.72 -25.90
C PRO A 167 20.95 -21.12 -25.87
N ARG A 168 21.82 -21.44 -24.90
CA ARG A 168 23.17 -20.84 -24.82
C ARG A 168 24.35 -21.81 -24.88
N VAL A 169 24.25 -22.87 -25.67
CA VAL A 169 25.39 -23.77 -25.95
C VAL A 169 25.68 -23.84 -27.45
N GLY A 170 26.79 -23.20 -27.85
CA GLY A 170 27.61 -23.65 -28.99
C GLY A 170 27.26 -23.10 -30.37
N GLN A 171 27.48 -21.80 -30.61
CA GLN A 171 27.68 -21.30 -31.96
C GLN A 171 29.19 -21.26 -32.27
N GLU A 172 29.56 -22.06 -33.27
CA GLU A 172 30.70 -21.91 -34.19
C GLU A 172 32.11 -22.30 -33.72
N ALA A 173 32.42 -23.57 -33.99
CA ALA A 173 33.72 -23.96 -34.50
C ALA A 173 33.65 -24.09 -36.05
N GLY A 174 34.49 -23.30 -36.74
CA GLY A 174 35.32 -23.73 -37.87
C GLY A 174 34.67 -24.08 -39.21
N ASN A 175 34.90 -23.20 -40.19
CA ASN A 175 35.06 -23.57 -41.60
C ASN A 175 35.75 -22.45 -42.40
N GLU A 176 36.93 -22.82 -42.92
CA GLU A 176 37.61 -22.38 -44.15
C GLU A 176 38.24 -20.97 -44.22
#